data_AF-A0A6G0TUB3-F1
#
_entry.id   AF-A0A6G0TUB3-F1
#
_cell.length_a   1.000
_cell.length_b   1.000
_cell.length_c   1.000
_cell.angle_alpha   90.00
_cell.angle_beta   90.00
_cell.angle_gamma   90.00
#
_symmetry.space_group_name_H-M   'P 1'
#
loop_
_entity.id
_entity.type
_entity.pdbx_description
1 polymer ?
#
loop_
_entity_poly.entity_id
_entity_poly.type
_entity_poly.pdbx_seq_one_letter_code
_entity_poly.pdbx_strand_id
1 'polypeptide(L)'
;MNLTNRLIWFLQISDLHLSIFHDWERVTELKEFCELTLDTIKPVAVLASGDLTDAKKKDGIGSTQYEGEWLAYHNVLTSGKVSEKTKWLDIRGNHDSFDVNNLDSPKNFYRKYSEQGQSHPRSYIYKVTNHVGMSLNMIAVDACLDPGPKRPFNFIGNLNENEILQLQSLANNSKDPIVWFGHYPTSCIFTSGSKTVKSVRSIIGENPMSIVYLCGHLHTLGGLVPQMYTMQSEGFAELELADWKDGRTFRLLAFDKGSFSFIDIRHGQWPIILVTNPKIPWLTIRNMETEEDQKANIKYIRLLV
;
A
#
# COMPACT_ATOMS: atom_id res chain seq x y z
N MET A 1 -30.64 11.74 -7.74
CA MET A 1 -29.66 10.65 -7.50
C MET A 1 -28.79 11.04 -6.32
N ASN A 2 -28.61 10.16 -5.35
CA ASN A 2 -27.80 10.46 -4.16
C ASN A 2 -26.32 10.52 -4.58
N LEU A 3 -25.71 11.71 -4.52
CA LEU A 3 -24.35 11.97 -5.03
C LEU A 3 -23.25 11.23 -4.24
N THR A 4 -23.56 10.76 -3.02
CA THR A 4 -22.67 9.98 -2.15
C THR A 4 -22.54 8.51 -2.56
N ASN A 5 -23.44 8.01 -3.41
CA ASN A 5 -23.50 6.60 -3.83
C ASN A 5 -22.41 6.21 -4.84
N ARG A 6 -21.30 6.96 -4.99
CA ARG A 6 -20.24 6.66 -5.98
C ARG A 6 -18.83 6.97 -5.44
N LEU A 7 -18.61 6.66 -4.16
CA LEU A 7 -17.33 6.86 -3.46
C LEU A 7 -16.82 5.52 -2.91
N ILE A 8 -15.52 5.28 -3.05
CA ILE A 8 -14.78 4.26 -2.30
C ILE A 8 -13.67 4.99 -1.56
N TRP A 9 -13.55 4.80 -0.25
CA TRP A 9 -12.41 5.30 0.51
C TRP A 9 -11.70 4.16 1.23
N PHE A 10 -10.38 4.27 1.29
CA PHE A 10 -9.49 3.28 1.85
C PHE A 10 -8.28 3.98 2.48
N LEU A 11 -7.55 3.26 3.31
CA LEU A 11 -6.34 3.79 3.93
C LEU A 11 -5.09 3.12 3.34
N GLN A 12 -3.97 3.82 3.44
CA GLN A 12 -2.63 3.24 3.27
C GLN A 12 -1.83 3.50 4.55
N ILE A 13 -1.06 2.50 4.97
CA ILE A 13 -0.05 2.58 6.02
C ILE A 13 1.21 1.85 5.53
N SER A 14 2.39 2.32 5.92
CA SER A 14 3.65 1.74 5.43
C SER A 14 4.74 1.82 6.49
N ASP A 15 5.75 0.96 6.36
CA ASP A 15 6.99 1.05 7.13
C ASP A 15 6.70 1.11 8.64
N LEU A 16 6.00 0.07 9.11
CA LEU A 16 5.59 -0.09 10.51
C LEU A 16 6.80 -0.26 11.42
N HIS A 17 7.77 -1.07 10.97
CA HIS A 17 8.96 -1.45 11.73
C HIS A 17 8.65 -1.79 13.19
N LEU A 18 7.65 -2.66 13.39
CA LEU A 18 7.34 -3.15 14.72
C LEU A 18 8.56 -3.90 15.26
N SER A 19 9.04 -3.49 16.43
CA SER A 19 10.26 -4.03 17.01
C SER A 19 10.07 -4.44 18.45
N ILE A 20 10.68 -5.57 18.81
CA ILE A 20 10.81 -6.01 20.21
C ILE A 20 11.98 -5.34 20.94
N PHE A 21 12.82 -4.58 20.22
CA PHE A 21 14.01 -3.94 20.78
C PHE A 21 13.88 -2.42 20.90
N HIS A 22 13.14 -1.78 19.99
CA HIS A 22 13.09 -0.33 19.84
C HIS A 22 11.65 0.15 19.72
N ASP A 23 11.32 1.22 20.47
CA ASP A 23 10.06 1.96 20.33
C ASP A 23 8.80 1.07 20.25
N TRP A 24 8.42 0.52 21.40
CA TRP A 24 7.19 -0.28 21.52
C TRP A 24 5.91 0.55 21.28
N GLU A 25 6.01 1.89 21.28
CA GLU A 25 4.87 2.76 21.00
C GLU A 25 4.34 2.54 19.59
N ARG A 26 5.20 2.12 18.64
CA ARG A 26 4.80 1.68 17.28
C ARG A 26 3.69 0.65 17.30
N VAL A 27 3.77 -0.30 18.24
CA VAL A 27 2.81 -1.40 18.37
C VAL A 27 1.54 -0.89 19.07
N THR A 28 1.68 -0.13 20.16
CA THR A 28 0.52 0.34 20.93
C THR A 28 -0.30 1.38 20.16
N GLU A 29 0.35 2.26 19.40
CA GLU A 29 -0.33 3.25 18.56
C GLU A 29 -0.93 2.59 17.31
N LEU A 30 -0.32 1.52 16.78
CA LEU A 30 -0.94 0.76 15.69
C LEU A 30 -2.21 0.06 16.18
N LYS A 31 -2.18 -0.44 17.42
CA LYS A 31 -3.38 -0.97 18.08
C LYS A 31 -4.46 0.11 18.23
N GLU A 32 -4.08 1.30 18.69
CA GLU A 32 -5.01 2.44 18.78
C GLU A 32 -5.56 2.82 17.40
N PHE A 33 -4.75 2.81 16.35
CA PHE A 33 -5.20 3.01 14.98
C PHE A 33 -6.27 1.98 14.57
N CYS A 34 -6.04 0.70 14.87
CA CYS A 34 -7.00 -0.38 14.61
C CYS A 34 -8.29 -0.25 15.44
N GLU A 35 -8.21 0.28 16.65
CA GLU A 35 -9.35 0.41 17.57
C GLU A 35 -10.15 1.69 17.36
N LEU A 36 -9.51 2.82 17.11
CA LEU A 36 -10.16 4.12 17.03
C LEU A 36 -10.30 4.62 15.59
N THR A 37 -9.20 4.61 14.84
CA THR A 37 -9.16 5.19 13.49
C THR A 37 -10.00 4.37 12.51
N LEU A 38 -9.90 3.04 12.54
CA LEU A 38 -10.70 2.18 11.67
C LEU A 38 -12.21 2.26 11.99
N ASP A 39 -12.58 2.33 13.27
CA ASP A 39 -13.99 2.44 13.68
C ASP A 39 -14.60 3.79 13.32
N THR A 40 -13.77 4.84 13.27
CA THR A 40 -14.18 6.19 12.89
C THR A 40 -14.30 6.33 11.36
N ILE A 41 -13.25 5.97 10.62
CA ILE A 41 -13.20 6.17 9.16
C ILE A 41 -14.00 5.11 8.40
N LYS A 42 -14.07 3.87 8.93
CA LYS A 42 -14.72 2.71 8.29
C LYS A 42 -14.28 2.51 6.82
N PRO A 43 -12.96 2.44 6.55
CA PRO A 43 -12.46 2.29 5.19
C PRO A 43 -12.81 0.92 4.61
N VAL A 44 -13.03 0.83 3.30
CA VAL A 44 -13.31 -0.48 2.67
C VAL A 44 -12.10 -1.42 2.71
N ALA A 45 -10.90 -0.85 2.75
CA ALA A 45 -9.65 -1.59 2.88
C ALA A 45 -8.56 -0.72 3.53
N VAL A 46 -7.53 -1.38 4.03
CA VAL A 46 -6.26 -0.77 4.42
C VAL A 46 -5.14 -1.47 3.65
N LEU A 47 -4.32 -0.69 2.94
CA LEU A 47 -3.14 -1.17 2.23
C LEU A 47 -1.93 -1.03 3.16
N ALA A 48 -1.37 -2.14 3.62
CA ALA A 48 -0.15 -2.15 4.42
C ALA A 48 1.05 -2.46 3.50
N SER A 49 1.74 -1.41 3.05
CA SER A 49 2.73 -1.47 1.95
C SER A 49 4.14 -1.87 2.40
N GLY A 50 4.25 -2.86 3.29
CA GLY A 50 5.53 -3.48 3.65
C GLY A 50 6.28 -2.85 4.82
N ASP A 51 7.40 -3.50 5.14
CA ASP A 51 8.20 -3.31 6.36
C ASP A 51 7.33 -3.37 7.61
N LEU A 52 6.55 -4.45 7.69
CA LEU A 52 5.62 -4.72 8.79
C LEU A 52 6.37 -4.96 10.11
N THR A 53 7.56 -5.55 10.03
CA THR A 53 8.46 -5.81 11.15
C THR A 53 9.81 -5.10 10.97
N ASP A 54 10.54 -4.84 12.06
CA ASP A 54 11.84 -4.17 11.95
C ASP A 54 12.98 -5.14 11.61
N ALA A 55 12.96 -6.38 12.09
CA ALA A 55 13.91 -7.44 11.77
C ALA A 55 15.40 -7.04 11.90
N LYS A 56 15.70 -5.99 12.66
CA LYS A 56 17.07 -5.57 13.00
C LYS A 56 17.49 -6.21 14.31
N LYS A 57 18.77 -6.53 14.42
CA LYS A 57 19.35 -6.85 15.73
C LYS A 57 19.25 -5.64 16.66
N LYS A 58 19.33 -5.89 17.96
CA LYS A 58 19.29 -4.85 19.00
C LYS A 58 20.32 -3.72 18.76
N ASP A 59 21.49 -4.05 18.22
CA ASP A 59 22.55 -3.09 17.86
C ASP A 59 22.30 -2.34 16.53
N GLY A 60 21.28 -2.72 15.76
CA GLY A 60 20.93 -2.14 14.46
C GLY A 60 21.82 -2.54 13.29
N ILE A 61 22.90 -3.29 13.53
CA ILE A 61 23.94 -3.60 12.52
C ILE A 61 23.52 -4.80 11.67
N GLY A 62 23.08 -5.88 12.31
CA GLY A 62 22.63 -7.09 11.62
C GLY A 62 21.12 -7.14 11.42
N SER A 63 20.67 -8.11 10.63
CA SER A 63 19.24 -8.44 10.51
C SER A 63 18.97 -9.94 10.55
N THR A 64 17.78 -10.28 11.04
CA THR A 64 17.18 -11.62 11.03
C THR A 64 15.70 -11.50 11.40
N GLN A 65 14.90 -12.52 11.11
CA GLN A 65 13.50 -12.54 11.52
C GLN A 65 13.34 -12.85 13.01
N TYR A 66 12.48 -12.06 13.69
CA TYR A 66 12.09 -12.30 15.08
C TYR A 66 10.60 -12.60 15.16
N GLU A 67 10.26 -13.82 15.59
CA GLU A 67 8.86 -14.25 15.71
C GLU A 67 8.05 -13.33 16.64
N GLY A 68 8.69 -12.74 17.67
CA GLY A 68 8.03 -11.80 18.57
C GLY A 68 7.50 -10.52 17.89
N GLU A 69 8.18 -10.01 16.85
CA GLU A 69 7.72 -8.83 16.10
C GLU A 69 6.47 -9.19 15.26
N TRP A 70 6.49 -10.37 14.65
CA TRP A 70 5.36 -10.91 13.89
C TRP A 70 4.15 -11.27 14.77
N LEU A 71 4.39 -11.81 15.97
CA LEU A 71 3.35 -12.02 16.97
C LEU A 71 2.75 -10.69 17.42
N ALA A 72 3.56 -9.65 17.61
CA ALA A 72 3.05 -8.31 17.93
C ALA A 72 2.13 -7.80 16.81
N TYR A 73 2.58 -7.87 15.55
CA TYR A 73 1.78 -7.51 14.38
C TYR A 73 0.45 -8.27 14.32
N HIS A 74 0.51 -9.60 14.40
CA HIS A 74 -0.67 -10.46 14.37
C HIS A 74 -1.65 -10.18 15.52
N ASN A 75 -1.11 -9.99 16.74
CA ASN A 75 -1.92 -9.70 17.91
C ASN A 75 -2.62 -8.34 17.82
N VAL A 76 -1.97 -7.33 17.23
CA VAL A 76 -2.60 -6.04 16.99
C VAL A 76 -3.82 -6.20 16.07
N LEU A 77 -3.66 -6.88 14.92
CA LEU A 77 -4.76 -7.07 13.97
C LEU A 77 -5.91 -7.91 14.54
N THR A 78 -5.59 -8.99 15.24
CA THR A 78 -6.59 -9.89 15.82
C THR A 78 -7.31 -9.28 17.02
N SER A 79 -6.60 -8.65 17.97
CA SER A 79 -7.22 -8.00 19.12
C SER A 79 -8.04 -6.78 18.72
N GLY A 80 -7.59 -6.03 17.71
CA GLY A 80 -8.34 -4.94 17.10
C GLY A 80 -9.51 -5.39 16.22
N LYS A 81 -9.70 -6.71 16.03
CA LYS A 81 -10.74 -7.32 15.18
C LYS A 81 -10.78 -6.72 13.78
N VAL A 82 -9.61 -6.47 13.19
CA VAL A 82 -9.48 -5.71 11.94
C VAL A 82 -10.29 -6.35 10.81
N SER A 83 -10.33 -7.68 10.72
CA SER A 83 -11.07 -8.42 9.70
C SER A 83 -12.60 -8.24 9.77
N GLU A 84 -13.15 -7.83 10.92
CA GLU A 84 -14.57 -7.47 11.08
C GLU A 84 -14.86 -6.03 10.63
N LYS A 85 -13.83 -5.18 10.58
CA LYS A 85 -13.94 -3.72 10.34
C LYS A 85 -13.64 -3.33 8.90
N THR A 86 -12.64 -3.96 8.29
CA THR A 86 -12.09 -3.58 6.99
C THR A 86 -11.31 -4.74 6.36
N LYS A 87 -10.99 -4.66 5.06
CA LYS A 87 -10.06 -5.62 4.47
C LYS A 87 -8.62 -5.14 4.64
N TRP A 88 -7.83 -5.87 5.43
CA TRP A 88 -6.40 -5.61 5.58
C TRP A 88 -5.60 -6.29 4.48
N LEU A 89 -4.97 -5.51 3.60
CA LEU A 89 -4.22 -5.97 2.44
C LEU A 89 -2.74 -5.68 2.66
N ASP A 90 -2.03 -6.63 3.27
CA ASP A 90 -0.60 -6.52 3.53
C ASP A 90 0.26 -7.17 2.44
N ILE A 91 1.44 -6.59 2.23
CA ILE A 91 2.49 -7.12 1.38
C ILE A 91 3.83 -6.96 2.10
N ARG A 92 4.83 -7.74 1.72
CA ARG A 92 6.17 -7.68 2.36
C ARG A 92 6.96 -6.45 1.91
N GLY A 93 7.78 -5.94 2.83
CA GLY A 93 8.94 -5.11 2.52
C GLY A 93 10.26 -5.84 2.71
N ASN A 94 11.39 -5.14 2.53
CA ASN A 94 12.70 -5.78 2.67
C ASN A 94 12.97 -6.30 4.09
N HIS A 95 12.44 -5.64 5.12
CA HIS A 95 12.63 -6.06 6.51
C HIS A 95 11.93 -7.39 6.78
N ASP A 96 10.77 -7.59 6.16
CA ASP A 96 9.97 -8.81 6.28
C ASP A 96 10.59 -10.03 5.58
N SER A 97 11.67 -9.82 4.82
CA SER A 97 12.39 -10.86 4.09
C SER A 97 13.84 -11.05 4.54
N PHE A 98 14.35 -10.31 5.53
CA PHE A 98 15.73 -10.47 5.99
C PHE A 98 16.03 -11.86 6.55
N ASP A 99 17.11 -12.49 6.10
CA ASP A 99 17.57 -13.82 6.56
C ASP A 99 16.52 -14.93 6.33
N VAL A 100 15.76 -14.81 5.25
CA VAL A 100 14.75 -15.79 4.81
C VAL A 100 15.27 -16.51 3.56
N ASN A 101 15.54 -17.81 3.69
CA ASN A 101 16.18 -18.59 2.61
C ASN A 101 15.31 -18.80 1.37
N ASN A 102 13.99 -18.88 1.54
CA ASN A 102 13.02 -18.99 0.47
C ASN A 102 11.60 -18.83 1.03
N LEU A 103 10.61 -18.81 0.14
CA LEU A 103 9.20 -18.69 0.52
C LEU A 103 8.70 -19.80 1.45
N ASP A 104 9.23 -21.02 1.36
CA ASP A 104 8.85 -22.16 2.20
C ASP A 104 9.66 -22.25 3.51
N SER A 105 10.54 -21.28 3.77
CA SER A 105 11.32 -21.24 4.99
C SER A 105 10.42 -21.18 6.22
N PRO A 106 10.71 -21.94 7.29
CA PRO A 106 9.99 -21.79 8.57
C PRO A 106 10.22 -20.42 9.22
N LYS A 107 11.23 -19.66 8.76
CA LYS A 107 11.46 -18.26 9.16
C LYS A 107 10.67 -17.25 8.32
N ASN A 108 9.94 -17.68 7.29
CA ASN A 108 9.06 -16.80 6.52
C ASN A 108 7.79 -16.52 7.33
N PHE A 109 7.91 -15.65 8.32
CA PHE A 109 6.83 -15.34 9.26
C PHE A 109 5.71 -14.52 8.64
N TYR A 110 5.94 -13.81 7.53
CA TYR A 110 4.86 -13.21 6.74
C TYR A 110 3.81 -14.26 6.38
N ARG A 111 4.22 -15.43 5.85
CA ARG A 111 3.29 -16.51 5.52
C ARG A 111 2.55 -17.11 6.71
N LYS A 112 3.04 -16.90 7.94
CA LYS A 112 2.46 -17.47 9.16
C LYS A 112 1.53 -16.49 9.87
N TYR A 113 1.92 -15.21 9.93
CA TYR A 113 1.33 -14.23 10.84
C TYR A 113 0.64 -13.06 10.14
N SER A 114 0.92 -12.80 8.86
CA SER A 114 0.26 -11.73 8.12
C SER A 114 -1.13 -12.14 7.64
N GLU A 115 -1.95 -11.14 7.31
CA GLU A 115 -3.35 -11.38 6.88
C GLU A 115 -3.39 -12.02 5.49
N GLN A 116 -2.54 -11.57 4.56
CA GLN A 116 -2.56 -12.05 3.18
C GLN A 116 -1.53 -13.14 2.90
N GLY A 117 -0.47 -13.25 3.69
CA GLY A 117 0.69 -14.09 3.39
C GLY A 117 0.42 -15.59 3.33
N GLN A 118 -0.59 -16.08 4.05
CA GLN A 118 -0.99 -17.48 4.00
C GLN A 118 -1.54 -17.88 2.62
N SER A 119 -2.39 -17.04 2.04
CA SER A 119 -3.01 -17.27 0.72
C SER A 119 -2.17 -16.70 -0.43
N HIS A 120 -1.38 -15.67 -0.15
CA HIS A 120 -0.67 -14.88 -1.14
C HIS A 120 0.80 -14.71 -0.72
N PRO A 121 1.67 -15.69 -1.01
CA PRO A 121 3.08 -15.62 -0.64
C PRO A 121 3.89 -14.58 -1.43
N ARG A 122 3.33 -14.07 -2.54
CA ARG A 122 3.89 -13.06 -3.45
C ARG A 122 2.78 -12.10 -3.89
N SER A 123 3.03 -11.32 -4.94
CA SER A 123 2.08 -10.41 -5.60
C SER A 123 0.70 -11.03 -5.80
N TYR A 124 -0.35 -10.26 -5.54
CA TYR A 124 -1.74 -10.70 -5.63
C TYR A 124 -2.67 -9.55 -6.02
N ILE A 125 -3.93 -9.87 -6.29
CA ILE A 125 -5.00 -8.92 -6.55
C ILE A 125 -6.14 -9.12 -5.56
N TYR A 126 -6.74 -8.04 -5.09
CA TYR A 126 -7.99 -8.07 -4.34
C TYR A 126 -8.97 -7.04 -4.91
N LYS A 127 -10.21 -7.44 -5.16
CA LYS A 127 -11.26 -6.55 -5.64
C LYS A 127 -12.08 -6.05 -4.46
N VAL A 128 -12.01 -4.75 -4.17
CA VAL A 128 -12.92 -4.11 -3.21
C VAL A 128 -14.16 -3.63 -3.92
N THR A 129 -15.32 -3.78 -3.28
CA THR A 129 -16.60 -3.33 -3.82
C THR A 129 -17.37 -2.61 -2.73
N ASN A 130 -17.90 -1.43 -3.01
CA ASN A 130 -18.77 -0.73 -2.06
C ASN A 130 -20.22 -1.24 -2.14
N HIS A 131 -21.07 -0.77 -1.23
CA HIS A 131 -22.47 -1.18 -1.10
C HIS A 131 -23.36 -0.89 -2.32
N VAL A 132 -22.90 -0.09 -3.29
CA VAL A 132 -23.64 0.19 -4.54
C VAL A 132 -23.06 -0.51 -5.77
N GLY A 133 -22.05 -1.37 -5.60
CA GLY A 133 -21.43 -2.15 -6.67
C GLY A 133 -20.26 -1.49 -7.40
N MET A 134 -19.83 -0.27 -7.02
CA MET A 134 -18.59 0.30 -7.54
C MET A 134 -17.41 -0.51 -7.01
N SER A 135 -16.41 -0.74 -7.85
CA SER A 135 -15.27 -1.59 -7.49
C SER A 135 -13.92 -0.99 -7.86
N LEU A 136 -12.90 -1.38 -7.10
CA LEU A 136 -11.49 -1.13 -7.40
C LEU A 136 -10.71 -2.45 -7.30
N ASN A 137 -9.77 -2.65 -8.21
CA ASN A 137 -8.77 -3.69 -8.12
C ASN A 137 -7.56 -3.14 -7.37
N MET A 138 -7.16 -3.82 -6.30
CA MET A 138 -5.97 -3.53 -5.51
C MET A 138 -4.91 -4.57 -5.86
N ILE A 139 -3.88 -4.19 -6.61
CA ILE A 139 -2.78 -5.10 -6.98
C ILE A 139 -1.58 -4.85 -6.07
N ALA A 140 -1.23 -5.86 -5.27
CA ALA A 140 -0.06 -5.87 -4.42
C ALA A 140 1.17 -6.34 -5.21
N VAL A 141 2.27 -5.59 -5.13
CA VAL A 141 3.52 -5.87 -5.83
C VAL A 141 4.60 -6.28 -4.82
N ASP A 142 4.98 -7.55 -4.86
CA ASP A 142 6.09 -8.08 -4.06
C ASP A 142 7.38 -8.17 -4.86
N ALA A 143 8.23 -7.14 -4.71
CA ALA A 143 9.56 -7.08 -5.30
C ALA A 143 10.67 -7.52 -4.32
N CYS A 144 10.35 -8.17 -3.21
CA CYS A 144 11.38 -8.66 -2.27
C CYS A 144 12.27 -9.72 -2.94
N LEU A 145 13.55 -9.70 -2.60
CA LEU A 145 14.50 -10.72 -3.06
C LEU A 145 14.13 -12.10 -2.49
N ASP A 146 14.38 -13.14 -3.28
CA ASP A 146 14.22 -14.54 -2.90
C ASP A 146 15.42 -15.34 -3.42
N PRO A 147 16.36 -15.81 -2.55
CA PRO A 147 16.37 -15.66 -1.09
C PRO A 147 16.43 -14.20 -0.64
N GLY A 148 15.92 -13.92 0.56
CA GLY A 148 16.03 -12.62 1.22
C GLY A 148 17.32 -12.51 2.05
N PRO A 149 18.38 -11.83 1.56
CA PRO A 149 19.63 -11.70 2.29
C PRO A 149 19.49 -10.84 3.54
N LYS A 150 20.58 -10.75 4.30
CA LYS A 150 20.70 -9.79 5.39
C LYS A 150 20.95 -8.39 4.83
N ARG A 151 20.75 -7.37 5.67
CA ARG A 151 21.22 -6.02 5.37
C ARG A 151 22.74 -6.03 5.08
N PRO A 152 23.24 -5.13 4.21
CA PRO A 152 22.52 -4.05 3.52
C PRO A 152 21.99 -4.41 2.12
N PHE A 153 21.97 -5.69 1.71
CA PHE A 153 21.84 -6.07 0.30
C PHE A 153 20.41 -6.07 -0.28
N ASN A 154 19.40 -5.72 0.51
CA ASN A 154 17.97 -5.77 0.13
C ASN A 154 17.32 -4.41 -0.13
N PHE A 155 18.12 -3.34 -0.26
CA PHE A 155 17.61 -2.00 -0.52
C PHE A 155 17.01 -1.84 -1.93
N ILE A 156 17.37 -2.74 -2.86
CA ILE A 156 16.81 -2.78 -4.21
C ILE A 156 16.01 -4.07 -4.35
N GLY A 157 14.73 -3.93 -4.72
CA GLY A 157 13.86 -5.05 -5.03
C GLY A 157 14.16 -5.63 -6.41
N ASN A 158 13.70 -6.85 -6.66
CA ASN A 158 13.80 -7.50 -7.95
C ASN A 158 12.49 -8.17 -8.34
N LEU A 159 12.07 -7.93 -9.58
CA LEU A 159 11.03 -8.71 -10.25
C LEU A 159 11.67 -9.47 -11.41
N ASN A 160 11.54 -10.79 -11.41
CA ASN A 160 11.92 -11.63 -12.53
C ASN A 160 10.82 -11.71 -13.59
N GLU A 161 11.14 -12.32 -14.74
CA GLU A 161 10.23 -12.46 -15.87
C GLU A 161 8.88 -13.10 -15.50
N ASN A 162 8.86 -14.15 -14.69
CA ASN A 162 7.60 -14.79 -14.28
C ASN A 162 6.73 -13.87 -13.43
N GLU A 163 7.35 -13.11 -12.52
CA GLU A 163 6.64 -12.17 -11.64
C GLU A 163 6.05 -11.00 -12.43
N ILE A 164 6.79 -10.49 -13.41
CA ILE A 164 6.33 -9.45 -14.34
C ILE A 164 5.16 -9.96 -15.19
N LEU A 165 5.26 -11.16 -15.76
CA LEU A 165 4.18 -11.77 -16.53
C LEU A 165 2.94 -12.02 -15.68
N GLN A 166 3.12 -12.42 -14.42
CA GLN A 166 2.02 -12.57 -13.46
C GLN A 166 1.34 -11.22 -13.21
N LEU A 167 2.08 -10.16 -12.89
CA LEU A 167 1.51 -8.81 -12.68
C LEU A 167 0.77 -8.30 -13.91
N GLN A 168 1.34 -8.51 -15.10
CA GLN A 168 0.69 -8.15 -16.36
C GLN A 168 -0.62 -8.94 -16.56
N SER A 169 -0.64 -10.23 -16.20
CA SER A 169 -1.85 -11.05 -16.24
C SER A 169 -2.92 -10.54 -15.27
N LEU A 170 -2.55 -10.21 -14.03
CA LEU A 170 -3.48 -9.64 -13.04
C LEU A 170 -4.13 -8.33 -13.55
N ALA A 171 -3.31 -7.46 -14.14
CA ALA A 171 -3.78 -6.18 -14.68
C ALA A 171 -4.65 -6.34 -15.94
N ASN A 172 -4.27 -7.21 -16.87
CA ASN A 172 -5.01 -7.44 -18.11
C ASN A 172 -6.36 -8.12 -17.88
N ASN A 173 -6.48 -8.93 -16.82
CA ASN A 173 -7.73 -9.59 -16.46
C ASN A 173 -8.66 -8.68 -15.63
N SER A 174 -8.24 -7.45 -15.33
CA SER A 174 -9.00 -6.48 -14.54
C SER A 174 -9.77 -5.50 -15.44
N LYS A 175 -11.09 -5.43 -15.24
CA LYS A 175 -11.98 -4.50 -15.99
C LYS A 175 -12.34 -3.23 -15.21
N ASP A 176 -12.14 -3.23 -13.90
CA ASP A 176 -12.37 -2.09 -13.01
C ASP A 176 -11.04 -1.34 -12.76
N PRO A 177 -11.09 -0.07 -12.29
CA PRO A 177 -9.90 0.73 -12.00
C PRO A 177 -8.92 0.02 -11.09
N ILE A 178 -7.63 0.29 -11.29
CA ILE A 178 -6.54 -0.40 -10.60
C ILE A 178 -5.75 0.60 -9.76
N VAL A 179 -5.67 0.30 -8.47
CA VAL A 179 -4.71 0.87 -7.53
C VAL A 179 -3.61 -0.17 -7.33
N TRP A 180 -2.38 0.23 -7.63
CA TRP A 180 -1.22 -0.59 -7.36
C TRP A 180 -0.61 -0.18 -6.03
N PHE A 181 -0.09 -1.14 -5.27
CA PHE A 181 0.70 -0.84 -4.09
C PHE A 181 1.80 -1.87 -3.89
N GLY A 182 2.87 -1.46 -3.24
CA GLY A 182 4.01 -2.30 -2.93
C GLY A 182 4.97 -1.56 -2.03
N HIS A 183 6.04 -2.21 -1.61
CA HIS A 183 6.96 -1.58 -0.68
C HIS A 183 7.91 -0.59 -1.35
N TYR A 184 8.66 -1.06 -2.33
CA TYR A 184 9.67 -0.26 -3.01
C TYR A 184 9.03 0.76 -3.97
N PRO A 185 9.46 2.03 -3.97
CA PRO A 185 9.28 2.92 -5.11
C PRO A 185 9.76 2.24 -6.37
N THR A 186 9.14 2.53 -7.51
CA THR A 186 9.48 1.79 -8.74
C THR A 186 10.91 2.08 -9.23
N SER A 187 11.52 3.19 -8.77
CA SER A 187 12.96 3.48 -8.97
C SER A 187 13.90 2.54 -8.21
N CYS A 188 13.39 1.87 -7.18
CA CYS A 188 14.11 0.91 -6.35
C CYS A 188 13.78 -0.54 -6.72
N ILE A 189 13.16 -0.76 -7.88
CA ILE A 189 12.84 -2.10 -8.39
C ILE A 189 13.66 -2.35 -9.65
N PHE A 190 14.50 -3.38 -9.61
CA PHE A 190 15.15 -3.92 -10.79
C PHE A 190 14.27 -4.99 -11.46
N THR A 191 14.22 -4.99 -12.79
CA THR A 191 13.54 -6.05 -13.55
C THR A 191 14.58 -6.94 -14.23
N SER A 192 14.83 -8.10 -13.64
CA SER A 192 15.69 -9.12 -14.25
C SER A 192 15.04 -9.68 -15.51
N GLY A 193 15.73 -9.60 -16.65
CA GLY A 193 15.16 -9.99 -17.95
C GLY A 193 14.50 -8.86 -18.74
N SER A 194 14.68 -7.59 -18.33
CA SER A 194 14.07 -6.39 -18.97
C SER A 194 14.28 -6.25 -20.50
N LYS A 195 15.13 -7.06 -21.15
CA LYS A 195 15.24 -7.08 -22.62
C LYS A 195 14.10 -7.86 -23.30
N THR A 196 13.44 -8.77 -22.58
CA THR A 196 12.35 -9.63 -23.10
C THR A 196 10.99 -9.27 -22.54
N VAL A 197 10.94 -8.65 -21.34
CA VAL A 197 9.71 -8.26 -20.68
C VAL A 197 9.67 -6.79 -20.29
N LYS A 198 8.44 -6.28 -20.13
CA LYS A 198 8.16 -4.90 -19.72
C LYS A 198 8.65 -4.63 -18.30
N SER A 199 9.02 -3.39 -18.03
CA SER A 199 9.24 -2.94 -16.64
C SER A 199 7.92 -2.85 -15.90
N VAL A 200 7.97 -2.82 -14.55
CA VAL A 200 6.77 -2.59 -13.72
C VAL A 200 6.10 -1.25 -14.06
N ARG A 201 6.88 -0.20 -14.33
CA ARG A 201 6.34 1.11 -14.74
C ARG A 201 5.59 1.03 -16.06
N SER A 202 6.13 0.28 -17.03
CA SER A 202 5.49 0.08 -18.32
C SER A 202 4.17 -0.68 -18.19
N ILE A 203 4.12 -1.74 -17.35
CA ILE A 203 2.86 -2.47 -17.09
C ILE A 203 1.80 -1.54 -16.49
N ILE A 204 2.18 -0.72 -15.51
CA ILE A 204 1.26 0.21 -14.86
C ILE A 204 0.78 1.26 -15.87
N GLY A 205 1.69 1.97 -16.54
CA GLY A 205 1.32 3.11 -17.38
C GLY A 205 0.64 2.74 -18.71
N GLU A 206 0.90 1.56 -19.27
CA GLU A 206 0.21 1.10 -20.47
C GLU A 206 -1.23 0.63 -20.20
N ASN A 207 -1.56 0.32 -18.95
CA ASN A 207 -2.90 -0.11 -18.58
C ASN A 207 -3.80 1.11 -18.34
N PRO A 208 -4.84 1.36 -19.17
CA PRO A 208 -5.65 2.57 -19.09
C PRO A 208 -6.52 2.66 -17.82
N MET A 209 -6.66 1.55 -17.08
CA MET A 209 -7.41 1.49 -15.82
C MET A 209 -6.51 1.75 -14.61
N SER A 210 -5.18 1.75 -14.81
CA SER A 210 -4.19 2.03 -13.77
C SER A 210 -3.93 3.52 -13.65
N ILE A 211 -3.70 3.97 -12.42
CA ILE A 211 -3.61 5.41 -12.15
C ILE A 211 -2.59 5.78 -11.09
N VAL A 212 -2.48 4.95 -10.06
CA VAL A 212 -1.62 5.24 -8.91
C VAL A 212 -0.87 3.99 -8.47
N TYR A 213 0.40 4.18 -8.14
CA TYR A 213 1.26 3.26 -7.42
C TYR A 213 1.55 3.84 -6.03
N LEU A 214 1.15 3.13 -4.98
CA LEU A 214 1.31 3.54 -3.59
C LEU A 214 2.45 2.75 -2.95
N CYS A 215 3.44 3.44 -2.38
CA CYS A 215 4.61 2.78 -1.81
C CYS A 215 5.13 3.41 -0.52
N GLY A 216 6.22 2.86 0.01
CA GLY A 216 6.93 3.30 1.21
C GLY A 216 8.45 3.26 1.02
N HIS A 217 9.18 2.62 1.94
CA HIS A 217 10.60 2.25 1.85
C HIS A 217 11.63 3.38 2.07
N LEU A 218 11.45 4.58 1.54
CA LEU A 218 12.48 5.65 1.65
C LEU A 218 12.29 6.58 2.85
N HIS A 219 11.19 6.44 3.60
CA HIS A 219 10.96 7.15 4.86
C HIS A 219 11.10 8.67 4.72
N THR A 220 10.59 9.28 3.64
CA THR A 220 10.76 10.72 3.36
C THR A 220 12.23 11.18 3.29
N LEU A 221 13.15 10.25 3.00
CA LEU A 221 14.60 10.44 3.11
C LEU A 221 15.02 10.99 4.48
N GLY A 222 14.43 10.44 5.55
CA GLY A 222 14.68 10.89 6.93
C GLY A 222 14.10 12.28 7.22
N GLY A 223 12.96 12.63 6.62
CA GLY A 223 12.27 13.91 6.77
C GLY A 223 12.77 15.03 5.84
N LEU A 224 13.79 14.77 5.01
CA LEU A 224 14.34 15.76 4.07
C LEU A 224 13.39 16.03 2.88
N VAL A 225 12.58 15.05 2.51
CA VAL A 225 11.61 15.15 1.41
C VAL A 225 10.24 14.73 1.94
N PRO A 226 9.50 15.64 2.60
CA PRO A 226 8.25 15.30 3.29
C PRO A 226 7.11 14.89 2.33
N GLN A 227 7.24 15.16 1.03
CA GLN A 227 6.28 14.77 0.00
C GLN A 227 7.02 14.10 -1.16
N MET A 228 7.02 12.77 -1.17
CA MET A 228 7.68 11.96 -2.19
C MET A 228 6.65 11.48 -3.23
N TYR A 229 6.08 12.45 -3.94
CA TYR A 229 5.07 12.23 -4.98
C TYR A 229 5.65 12.57 -6.33
N THR A 230 5.37 11.75 -7.33
CA THR A 230 5.81 12.02 -8.70
C THR A 230 4.79 11.52 -9.72
N MET A 231 4.75 12.17 -10.87
CA MET A 231 4.12 11.63 -12.06
C MET A 231 5.18 10.93 -12.88
N GLN A 232 5.05 9.62 -13.03
CA GLN A 232 5.96 8.85 -13.88
C GLN A 232 5.75 9.22 -15.35
N SER A 233 6.81 9.11 -16.16
CA SER A 233 6.76 9.37 -17.61
C SER A 233 5.73 8.52 -18.34
N GLU A 234 5.43 7.35 -17.79
CA GLU A 234 4.46 6.38 -18.29
C GLU A 234 3.01 6.79 -17.97
N GLY A 235 2.79 7.89 -17.25
CA GLY A 235 1.49 8.54 -17.13
C GLY A 235 0.68 8.21 -15.87
N PHE A 236 1.28 7.59 -14.86
CA PHE A 236 0.65 7.29 -13.57
C PHE A 236 1.31 8.05 -12.41
N ALA A 237 0.57 8.24 -11.33
CA ALA A 237 1.09 8.82 -10.10
C ALA A 237 1.79 7.78 -9.23
N GLU A 238 2.97 8.10 -8.73
CA GLU A 238 3.66 7.31 -7.72
C GLU A 238 3.73 8.13 -6.44
N LEU A 239 3.12 7.60 -5.37
CA LEU A 239 2.96 8.30 -4.10
C LEU A 239 3.58 7.47 -2.99
N GLU A 240 4.83 7.78 -2.63
CA GLU A 240 5.42 7.23 -1.42
C GLU A 240 4.77 7.88 -0.19
N LEU A 241 4.45 7.08 0.81
CA LEU A 241 3.88 7.51 2.09
C LEU A 241 4.99 7.65 3.12
N ALA A 242 4.92 8.72 3.94
CA ALA A 242 5.78 8.84 5.11
C ALA A 242 5.54 7.68 6.09
N ASP A 243 6.60 7.25 6.78
CA ASP A 243 6.54 6.03 7.57
C ASP A 243 5.66 6.14 8.81
N TRP A 244 5.21 4.96 9.25
CA TRP A 244 4.67 4.79 10.59
C TRP A 244 5.78 4.84 11.64
N LYS A 245 6.94 4.23 11.38
CA LYS A 245 8.08 4.02 12.30
C LYS A 245 8.49 5.22 13.17
N ASP A 246 8.54 6.41 12.59
CA ASP A 246 8.97 7.67 13.19
C ASP A 246 7.87 8.74 13.04
N GLY A 247 7.16 8.75 11.91
CA GLY A 247 6.14 9.75 11.61
C GLY A 247 4.73 9.43 12.13
N ARG A 248 4.43 8.16 12.39
CA ARG A 248 3.05 7.65 12.65
C ARG A 248 2.06 8.15 11.60
N THR A 249 2.48 8.17 10.34
CA THR A 249 1.67 8.69 9.25
C THR A 249 0.85 7.58 8.61
N PHE A 250 -0.38 7.88 8.25
CA PHE A 250 -1.20 7.08 7.36
C PHE A 250 -1.85 7.99 6.31
N ARG A 251 -2.35 7.41 5.22
CA ARG A 251 -3.01 8.17 4.15
C ARG A 251 -4.45 7.74 4.02
N LEU A 252 -5.35 8.72 3.95
CA LEU A 252 -6.74 8.52 3.52
C LEU A 252 -6.83 8.79 2.02
N LEU A 253 -7.35 7.82 1.26
CA LEU A 253 -7.61 7.96 -0.17
C LEU A 253 -9.09 7.79 -0.45
N ALA A 254 -9.58 8.51 -1.45
CA ALA A 254 -10.92 8.31 -1.98
C ALA A 254 -10.91 8.27 -3.51
N PHE A 255 -11.65 7.31 -4.06
CA PHE A 255 -11.97 7.20 -5.48
C PHE A 255 -13.40 7.68 -5.71
N ASP A 256 -13.52 8.74 -6.50
CA ASP A 256 -14.77 9.44 -6.80
C ASP A 256 -14.88 9.63 -8.31
N LYS A 257 -15.66 8.76 -8.97
CA LYS A 257 -16.01 8.87 -10.39
C LYS A 257 -14.77 9.04 -11.30
N GLY A 258 -13.85 8.08 -11.24
CA GLY A 258 -12.64 8.11 -12.06
C GLY A 258 -11.51 8.96 -11.48
N SER A 259 -11.72 9.74 -10.41
CA SER A 259 -10.68 10.59 -9.82
C SER A 259 -10.28 10.11 -8.43
N PHE A 260 -9.00 10.23 -8.12
CA PHE A 260 -8.45 9.97 -6.81
C PHE A 260 -8.14 11.28 -6.09
N SER A 261 -8.43 11.30 -4.80
CA SER A 261 -8.01 12.35 -3.87
C SER A 261 -7.41 11.67 -2.65
N PHE A 262 -6.44 12.33 -2.03
CA PHE A 262 -5.79 11.78 -0.84
C PHE A 262 -5.32 12.89 0.11
N ILE A 263 -5.11 12.50 1.36
CA ILE A 263 -4.46 13.32 2.38
C ILE A 263 -3.64 12.43 3.31
N ASP A 264 -2.46 12.90 3.68
CA ASP A 264 -1.55 12.24 4.63
C ASP A 264 -1.81 12.82 6.01
N ILE A 265 -1.97 11.95 6.99
CA ILE A 265 -2.50 12.27 8.32
C ILE A 265 -1.56 11.65 9.35
N ARG A 266 -1.17 12.45 10.34
CA ARG A 266 -0.49 11.94 11.52
C ARG A 266 -1.49 11.27 12.46
N HIS A 267 -1.15 10.10 12.99
CA HIS A 267 -1.96 9.42 14.01
C HIS A 267 -2.38 10.37 15.14
N GLY A 268 -3.63 10.28 15.57
CA GLY A 268 -4.23 11.16 16.58
C GLY A 268 -4.71 12.53 16.08
N GLN A 269 -4.45 12.91 14.82
CA GLN A 269 -4.92 14.19 14.27
C GLN A 269 -6.40 14.12 13.85
N TRP A 270 -7.24 14.95 14.47
CA TRP A 270 -8.67 15.06 14.19
C TRP A 270 -9.14 16.54 14.22
N PRO A 271 -10.20 16.93 13.49
CA PRO A 271 -10.96 16.12 12.52
C PRO A 271 -10.17 15.87 11.23
N ILE A 272 -10.54 14.82 10.49
CA ILE A 272 -9.98 14.51 9.17
C ILE A 272 -11.00 14.97 8.13
N ILE A 273 -10.56 15.78 7.16
CA ILE A 273 -11.40 16.25 6.07
C ILE A 273 -10.64 16.03 4.76
N LEU A 274 -11.20 15.23 3.86
CA LEU A 274 -10.67 15.03 2.51
C LEU A 274 -11.57 15.71 1.49
N VAL A 275 -11.02 16.65 0.72
CA VAL A 275 -11.71 17.26 -0.41
C VAL A 275 -11.64 16.31 -1.60
N THR A 276 -12.79 15.84 -2.10
CA THR A 276 -12.89 14.96 -3.28
C THR A 276 -13.35 15.69 -4.54
N ASN A 277 -13.81 16.94 -4.40
CA ASN A 277 -14.07 17.83 -5.53
C ASN A 277 -13.82 19.31 -5.12
N PRO A 278 -13.10 20.12 -5.91
CA PRO A 278 -12.61 19.86 -7.28
C PRO A 278 -11.56 18.75 -7.36
N LYS A 279 -11.56 18.03 -8.48
CA LYS A 279 -10.68 16.88 -8.74
C LYS A 279 -9.22 17.29 -8.94
N ILE A 280 -8.30 16.37 -8.65
CA ILE A 280 -6.89 16.50 -8.99
C ILE A 280 -6.70 16.01 -10.44
N PRO A 281 -6.39 16.89 -11.42
CA PRO A 281 -6.45 16.50 -12.84
C PRO A 281 -5.50 15.37 -13.23
N TRP A 282 -4.31 15.30 -12.62
CA TRP A 282 -3.31 14.25 -12.87
C TRP A 282 -3.59 12.94 -12.12
N LEU A 283 -4.58 12.91 -11.23
CA LEU A 283 -5.13 11.72 -10.58
C LEU A 283 -6.54 11.43 -11.09
N THR A 284 -6.72 11.38 -12.40
CA THR A 284 -8.02 11.04 -13.00
C THR A 284 -7.87 10.06 -14.16
N ILE A 285 -8.64 8.97 -14.12
CA ILE A 285 -8.73 7.97 -15.18
C ILE A 285 -9.50 8.60 -16.34
N ARG A 286 -8.82 8.71 -17.48
CA ARG A 286 -9.40 9.26 -18.70
C ARG A 286 -10.53 8.34 -19.18
N ASN A 287 -11.63 8.94 -19.65
CA ASN A 287 -12.80 8.23 -20.21
C ASN A 287 -13.71 7.50 -19.22
N MET A 288 -13.51 7.63 -17.90
CA MET A 288 -14.48 7.16 -16.90
C MET A 288 -15.56 8.19 -16.54
N GLU A 289 -15.36 9.45 -16.91
CA GLU A 289 -16.34 10.50 -16.64
C GLU A 289 -17.40 10.56 -17.74
N THR A 290 -18.65 10.71 -17.32
CA THR A 290 -19.73 11.12 -18.22
C THR A 290 -19.76 12.64 -18.38
N GLU A 291 -20.42 13.16 -19.43
CA GLU A 291 -20.64 14.62 -19.58
C GLU A 291 -21.38 15.23 -18.38
N GLU A 292 -22.28 14.45 -17.74
CA GLU A 292 -22.97 14.88 -16.54
C GLU A 292 -22.03 15.03 -15.34
N ASP A 293 -21.05 14.12 -15.20
CA ASP A 293 -20.04 14.20 -14.15
C ASP A 293 -19.18 15.45 -14.32
N GLN A 294 -18.78 15.77 -15.56
CA GLN A 294 -18.01 16.99 -15.86
C GLN A 294 -18.80 18.26 -15.50
N LYS A 295 -20.09 18.32 -15.85
CA LYS A 295 -20.97 19.46 -15.50
C LYS A 295 -21.20 19.60 -13.99
N ALA A 296 -21.26 18.50 -13.25
CA ALA A 296 -21.44 18.50 -11.80
C ALA A 296 -20.17 18.92 -11.04
N ASN A 297 -18.99 18.49 -11.52
CA ASN A 297 -17.70 18.82 -10.90
C ASN A 297 -17.43 20.33 -10.82
N ILE A 298 -18.01 21.13 -11.72
CA ILE A 298 -17.78 22.59 -11.80
C ILE A 298 -18.59 23.36 -10.74
N LYS A 299 -19.60 22.74 -10.09
CA LYS A 299 -20.60 23.49 -9.30
C LYS A 299 -20.54 23.31 -7.80
N TYR A 300 -19.84 22.29 -7.28
CA TYR A 300 -19.93 21.91 -5.86
C TYR A 300 -18.56 21.57 -5.27
N ILE A 301 -18.34 21.87 -3.98
CA ILE A 301 -17.25 21.28 -3.20
C ILE A 301 -17.79 20.00 -2.57
N ARG A 302 -17.03 18.90 -2.66
CA ARG A 302 -17.37 17.62 -2.00
C ARG A 302 -16.30 17.26 -1.00
N LEU A 303 -16.74 16.88 0.19
CA LEU A 303 -15.90 16.54 1.32
C LEU A 303 -16.26 15.14 1.82
N LEU A 304 -15.24 14.36 2.14
CA LEU A 304 -15.34 13.21 3.03
C LEU A 304 -14.91 13.70 4.42
N VAL A 305 -15.83 13.62 5.38
CA VAL A 305 -15.70 14.08 6.77
C VAL A 305 -15.95 12.93 7.74
#